data_AF-A0AA36BD59-F1
#
_entry.id   AF-A0AA36BD59-F1
#
_cell.length_a   1.000
_cell.length_b   1.000
_cell.length_c   1.000
_cell.angle_alpha   90.00
_cell.angle_beta   90.00
_cell.angle_gamma   90.00
#
_symmetry.space_group_name_H-M   'P 1'
#
loop_
_entity.id
_entity.type
_entity.pdbx_description
1 polymer ?
#
loop_
_entity_poly.entity_id
_entity_poly.type
_entity_poly.pdbx_seq_one_letter_code
_entity_poly.pdbx_strand_id
1 'polypeptide(L)'
;MTRSRDEVQCSNRPPGRTKEKYWNEECARAEEAYRKGNMRELYQHVKKIRTAFMARQVTIRGRNGEELHDQEGIRTRWKEYTEQLCAGNNLDEQVEEKPLELDPDILEDEMVWAMKLLANRLETQVLMAFH
;
A
#
# COMPACT_ATOMS: atom_id res chain seq x y z
N MET A 1 21.16 2.69 -3.77
CA MET A 1 20.23 3.74 -3.27
C MET A 1 19.86 4.65 -4.43
N THR A 2 18.85 4.26 -5.22
CA THR A 2 18.27 5.10 -6.28
C THR A 2 16.86 5.46 -5.82
N ARG A 3 16.69 6.72 -5.43
CA ARG A 3 15.41 7.29 -4.99
C ARG A 3 14.44 7.26 -6.18
N SER A 4 13.53 6.28 -6.21
CA SER A 4 12.53 6.13 -7.27
C SER A 4 11.66 7.36 -7.35
N ARG A 5 11.53 7.85 -8.58
CA ARG A 5 10.87 9.10 -8.99
C ARG A 5 9.34 8.97 -9.01
N ASP A 6 8.80 8.29 -8.00
CA ASP A 6 7.38 8.01 -7.79
C ASP A 6 6.87 8.64 -6.49
N GLU A 7 7.56 9.69 -6.00
CA GLU A 7 7.01 10.61 -5.01
C GLU A 7 5.83 11.35 -5.63
N VAL A 8 4.67 10.70 -5.58
CA VAL A 8 3.37 11.26 -5.20
C VAL A 8 3.19 12.70 -5.70
N GLN A 9 2.97 12.87 -6.99
CA GLN A 9 2.30 14.08 -7.50
C GLN A 9 0.78 14.00 -7.20
N CYS A 10 0.41 13.55 -6.00
CA CYS A 10 -0.97 13.59 -5.49
C CYS A 10 -1.21 14.81 -4.58
N SER A 11 -0.23 15.71 -4.45
CA SER A 11 -0.26 16.80 -3.46
C SER A 11 -0.02 18.20 -4.03
N ASN A 12 -0.48 18.50 -5.26
CA ASN A 12 -0.44 19.87 -5.80
C ASN A 12 -1.83 20.49 -5.98
N ARG A 13 -2.85 20.01 -5.25
CA ARG A 13 -4.16 20.67 -5.21
C ARG A 13 -4.12 21.76 -4.12
N PRO A 14 -4.13 23.06 -4.47
CA PRO A 14 -4.24 24.11 -3.47
C PRO A 14 -5.60 23.98 -2.74
N PRO A 15 -5.63 24.10 -1.40
CA PRO A 15 -6.86 24.02 -0.63
C PRO A 15 -7.74 25.21 -0.99
N GLY A 16 -8.96 24.96 -1.48
CA GLY A 16 -9.94 26.01 -1.78
C GLY A 16 -10.39 26.16 -3.24
N ARG A 17 -9.90 25.34 -4.19
CA ARG A 17 -10.51 25.26 -5.54
C ARG A 17 -11.54 24.14 -5.60
N THR A 18 -12.80 24.50 -5.87
CA THR A 18 -13.86 23.53 -6.23
C THR A 18 -13.39 22.69 -7.41
N LYS A 19 -13.68 21.38 -7.39
CA LYS A 19 -13.34 20.45 -8.49
C LYS A 19 -13.81 20.96 -9.86
N GLU A 20 -14.94 21.66 -9.87
CA GLU A 20 -15.51 22.32 -11.04
C GLU A 20 -14.60 23.43 -11.61
N LYS A 21 -14.10 24.34 -10.76
CA LYS A 21 -13.19 25.42 -11.20
C LYS A 21 -11.92 24.88 -11.85
N TYR A 22 -11.38 23.78 -11.31
CA TYR A 22 -10.23 23.10 -11.91
C TYR A 22 -10.53 22.60 -13.32
N TRP A 23 -11.65 21.89 -13.53
CA TRP A 23 -12.00 21.38 -14.85
C TRP A 23 -12.29 22.50 -15.85
N ASN A 24 -12.92 23.59 -15.41
CA ASN A 24 -13.14 24.76 -16.25
C ASN A 24 -11.81 25.40 -16.70
N GLU A 25 -10.82 25.53 -15.80
CA GLU A 25 -9.48 26.04 -16.12
C GLU A 25 -8.69 25.08 -17.05
N GLU A 26 -8.88 23.77 -16.92
CA GLU A 26 -8.25 22.76 -17.78
C GLU A 26 -8.87 22.75 -19.19
N CYS A 27 -10.19 22.90 -19.31
CA CYS A 27 -10.90 23.02 -20.58
C CYS A 27 -10.51 24.29 -21.34
N ALA A 28 -10.47 25.44 -20.65
CA ALA A 28 -10.08 26.71 -21.26
C ALA A 28 -8.65 26.68 -21.86
N ARG A 29 -7.72 25.97 -21.21
CA ARG A 29 -6.36 25.76 -21.73
C ARG A 29 -6.34 24.91 -22.99
N ALA A 30 -7.17 23.87 -23.06
CA ALA A 30 -7.29 23.04 -24.25
C ALA A 30 -7.91 23.82 -25.43
N GLU A 31 -8.95 24.60 -25.16
CA GLU A 31 -9.61 25.46 -26.16
C GLU A 31 -8.66 26.52 -26.73
N GLU A 32 -7.84 27.15 -25.88
CA GLU A 32 -6.87 28.14 -26.34
C GLU A 32 -5.76 27.51 -27.20
N ALA A 33 -5.29 26.30 -26.85
CA ALA A 33 -4.34 25.56 -27.68
C ALA A 33 -4.93 25.19 -29.05
N TYR A 34 -6.22 24.82 -29.09
CA TYR A 34 -6.95 24.57 -30.33
C TYR A 34 -7.08 25.85 -31.17
N ARG A 35 -7.49 26.96 -30.55
CA ARG A 35 -7.65 28.27 -31.22
C ARG A 35 -6.33 28.79 -31.83
N LYS A 36 -5.20 28.52 -31.17
CA LYS A 36 -3.85 28.86 -31.66
C LYS A 36 -3.30 27.86 -32.70
N GLY A 37 -4.01 26.78 -33.00
CA GLY A 37 -3.54 25.73 -33.90
C GLY A 37 -2.39 24.90 -33.33
N ASN A 38 -2.13 24.96 -32.02
CA ASN A 38 -1.05 24.21 -31.38
C ASN A 38 -1.50 22.79 -31.02
N MET A 39 -1.67 21.96 -32.06
CA MET A 39 -2.16 20.58 -31.92
C MET A 39 -1.26 19.69 -31.05
N ARG A 40 0.05 20.00 -30.99
CA ARG A 40 1.02 19.26 -30.15
C ARG A 40 0.72 19.46 -28.67
N GLU A 41 0.49 20.70 -28.26
CA GLU A 41 0.17 21.06 -26.88
C GLU A 41 -1.20 20.49 -26.47
N LEU A 42 -2.20 20.63 -27.34
CA LEU A 42 -3.53 20.05 -27.12
C LEU A 42 -3.45 18.53 -26.91
N TYR A 43 -2.73 17.82 -27.78
CA TYR A 43 -2.56 16.37 -27.65
C TYR A 43 -1.84 15.97 -26.36
N GLN A 44 -0.77 16.67 -25.99
CA GLN A 44 -0.04 16.41 -24.75
C GLN A 44 -0.92 16.67 -23.52
N HIS A 45 -1.74 17.71 -23.55
CA HIS A 45 -2.67 18.06 -22.47
C HIS A 45 -3.74 17.00 -22.26
N VAL A 46 -4.43 16.60 -23.33
CA VAL A 46 -5.44 15.52 -23.29
C VAL A 46 -4.81 14.21 -22.83
N LYS A 47 -3.62 13.88 -23.35
CA LYS A 47 -2.88 12.70 -22.91
C LYS A 47 -2.57 12.75 -21.42
N LYS A 48 -2.06 13.88 -20.93
CA LYS A 48 -1.71 14.09 -19.51
C LYS A 48 -2.93 13.91 -18.61
N ILE A 49 -4.08 14.51 -18.93
CA ILE A 49 -5.32 14.36 -18.18
C ILE A 49 -5.76 12.88 -18.16
N ARG A 50 -5.75 12.22 -19.32
CA ARG A 50 -6.12 10.80 -19.45
C ARG A 50 -5.20 9.89 -18.63
N THR A 51 -3.90 10.16 -18.59
CA THR A 51 -2.93 9.36 -17.81
C THR A 51 -2.90 9.70 -16.34
N ALA A 52 -3.19 10.95 -15.95
CA ALA A 52 -3.25 11.36 -14.54
C ALA A 52 -4.44 10.75 -13.82
N PHE A 53 -5.46 10.29 -14.56
CA PHE A 53 -6.66 9.69 -14.00
C PHE A 53 -6.69 8.18 -14.20
N MET A 54 -5.90 7.47 -13.39
CA MET A 54 -6.11 6.05 -13.10
C MET A 54 -6.09 5.78 -11.60
N ALA A 55 -6.73 6.65 -10.81
CA ALA A 55 -7.29 6.20 -9.55
C ALA A 55 -8.64 5.54 -9.88
N ARG A 56 -8.82 4.26 -9.52
CA ARG A 56 -10.17 3.67 -9.50
C ARG A 56 -11.04 4.62 -8.67
N GLN A 57 -11.97 5.32 -9.31
CA GLN A 57 -13.09 5.92 -8.59
C GLN A 57 -13.89 4.76 -8.03
N VAL A 58 -13.53 4.32 -6.84
CA VAL A 58 -14.33 3.38 -6.09
C VAL A 58 -15.51 4.19 -5.58
N THR A 59 -16.60 4.14 -6.33
CA THR A 59 -17.91 4.57 -5.87
C THR A 59 -18.25 3.72 -4.64
N ILE A 60 -18.28 4.35 -3.47
CA ILE A 60 -18.66 3.70 -2.22
C ILE A 60 -20.18 3.63 -2.21
N ARG A 61 -20.71 2.41 -2.20
CA ARG A 61 -22.14 2.18 -2.11
C ARG A 61 -22.55 1.87 -0.67
N GLY A 62 -23.66 2.48 -0.27
CA GLY A 62 -24.31 2.23 1.00
C GLY A 62 -24.96 0.85 1.06
N ARG A 63 -25.66 0.58 2.15
CA ARG A 63 -26.27 -0.73 2.40
C ARG A 63 -27.41 -1.04 1.42
N ASN A 64 -28.10 -0.01 0.92
CA ASN A 64 -29.20 -0.15 -0.02
C ASN A 64 -28.74 -0.02 -1.48
N GLY A 65 -27.41 0.01 -1.73
CA GLY A 65 -26.82 0.13 -3.05
C GLY A 65 -26.76 1.57 -3.60
N GLU A 66 -27.18 2.55 -2.80
CA GLU A 66 -27.08 3.98 -3.10
C GLU A 66 -25.62 4.44 -3.13
N GLU A 67 -25.29 5.35 -4.03
CA GLU A 67 -23.95 5.93 -4.08
C GLU A 67 -23.81 7.00 -2.99
N LEU A 68 -22.77 6.85 -2.15
CA LEU A 68 -22.47 7.77 -1.08
C LEU A 68 -21.50 8.83 -1.58
N HIS A 69 -21.93 10.09 -1.51
CA HIS A 69 -21.14 11.25 -1.93
C HIS A 69 -20.75 12.17 -0.76
N ASP A 70 -21.42 12.01 0.38
CA ASP A 70 -21.21 12.80 1.59
C ASP A 70 -20.16 12.17 2.52
N GLN A 71 -19.38 13.02 3.19
CA GLN A 71 -18.27 12.55 4.03
C GLN A 71 -18.76 11.77 5.27
N GLU A 72 -19.92 12.14 5.81
CA GLU A 72 -20.53 11.49 6.98
C GLU A 72 -21.08 10.11 6.63
N GLY A 73 -21.80 9.98 5.52
CA GLY A 73 -22.28 8.71 4.98
C GLY A 73 -21.13 7.76 4.63
N ILE A 74 -20.09 8.26 3.97
CA ILE A 74 -18.87 7.47 3.69
C ILE A 74 -18.21 6.99 4.99
N ARG A 75 -18.02 7.88 5.97
CA ARG A 75 -17.40 7.52 7.27
C ARG A 75 -18.23 6.46 8.01
N THR A 76 -19.55 6.63 8.02
CA THR A 76 -20.47 5.69 8.65
C THR A 76 -20.42 4.33 7.96
N ARG A 77 -20.40 4.30 6.63
CA ARG A 77 -20.29 3.05 5.86
C ARG A 77 -18.98 2.30 6.13
N TRP A 78 -17.86 3.02 6.24
CA TRP A 78 -16.58 2.42 6.62
C TRP A 78 -16.65 1.80 8.01
N LYS A 79 -17.21 2.52 8.98
CA LYS A 79 -17.37 2.02 10.35
C LYS A 79 -18.23 0.75 10.38
N GLU A 80 -19.40 0.76 9.74
CA GLU A 80 -20.28 -0.41 9.66
C GLU A 80 -19.61 -1.61 8.98
N TYR A 81 -18.85 -1.38 7.90
CA TYR A 81 -18.15 -2.46 7.21
C TYR A 81 -17.07 -3.09 8.10
N THR A 82 -16.31 -2.29 8.86
CA THR A 82 -15.31 -2.80 9.80
C THR A 82 -15.95 -3.53 10.98
N GLU A 83 -17.09 -3.05 11.49
CA GLU A 83 -17.85 -3.73 12.54
C GLU A 83 -18.41 -5.07 12.05
N GLN A 84 -18.92 -5.15 10.81
CA GLN A 84 -19.38 -6.41 10.22
C GLN A 84 -18.23 -7.41 10.05
N LEU A 85 -17.06 -6.96 9.59
CA LEU A 85 -15.87 -7.81 9.49
C LEU A 85 -15.38 -8.27 10.87
N CYS A 86 -15.38 -7.38 11.86
CA CYS A 86 -14.94 -7.71 13.20
C CYS A 86 -15.91 -8.67 13.91
N ALA A 87 -17.23 -8.46 13.75
CA ALA A 87 -18.25 -9.34 14.30
C ALA A 87 -18.24 -10.73 13.61
N GLY A 88 -17.95 -10.78 12.31
CA GLY A 88 -17.83 -12.03 11.55
C GLY A 88 -16.62 -12.88 11.92
N ASN A 89 -15.61 -12.30 12.58
CA ASN A 89 -14.43 -13.02 13.06
C ASN A 89 -14.63 -13.68 14.45
N ASN A 90 -15.85 -13.78 14.97
CA ASN A 90 -16.09 -14.32 16.32
C ASN A 90 -16.59 -15.78 16.39
N LEU A 91 -16.67 -16.52 15.27
CA LEU A 91 -16.98 -17.98 15.25
C LEU A 91 -16.36 -18.54 13.95
N ASP A 92 -15.35 -19.40 13.89
CA ASP A 92 -14.81 -20.38 14.82
C ASP A 92 -13.29 -20.19 14.97
N GLU A 93 -12.86 -19.68 16.12
CA GLU A 93 -11.75 -20.35 16.77
C GLU A 93 -12.39 -21.18 17.87
N GLN A 94 -12.71 -22.43 17.55
CA GLN A 94 -12.27 -23.48 18.45
C GLN A 94 -10.75 -23.29 18.57
N VAL A 95 -10.34 -22.38 19.46
CA VAL A 95 -9.09 -22.52 20.16
C VAL A 95 -9.33 -23.75 21.04
N GLU A 96 -9.34 -24.93 20.42
CA GLU A 96 -8.68 -26.04 21.05
C GLU A 96 -7.28 -25.48 21.25
N GLU A 97 -7.00 -25.09 22.50
CA GLU A 97 -5.72 -24.60 22.95
C GLU A 97 -4.75 -25.74 22.71
N LYS A 98 -4.39 -25.94 21.44
CA LYS A 98 -3.32 -26.82 21.04
C LYS A 98 -2.13 -26.20 21.75
N PRO A 99 -1.57 -26.89 22.75
CA PRO A 99 -0.43 -26.36 23.47
C PRO A 99 0.56 -25.92 22.41
N LEU A 100 1.00 -24.67 22.49
CA LEU A 100 2.17 -24.27 21.74
C LEU A 100 3.23 -25.30 22.12
N GLU A 101 3.62 -26.12 21.15
CA GLU A 101 4.71 -27.07 21.31
C GLU A 101 5.95 -26.19 21.45
N LEU A 102 6.20 -25.76 22.69
CA LEU A 102 7.38 -25.03 23.07
C LEU A 102 8.55 -25.91 22.65
N ASP A 103 9.50 -25.33 21.93
CA ASP A 103 10.74 -26.01 21.61
C ASP A 103 11.27 -26.65 22.89
N PRO A 104 11.70 -27.93 22.86
CA PRO A 104 12.22 -28.59 24.04
C PRO A 104 13.33 -27.73 24.64
N ASP A 105 13.35 -27.63 25.98
CA ASP A 105 14.39 -26.89 26.69
C ASP A 105 15.76 -27.30 26.14
N ILE A 106 16.53 -26.31 25.67
CA ILE A 106 17.86 -26.52 25.08
C ILE A 106 18.74 -27.17 26.17
N LEU A 107 19.07 -28.44 25.97
CA LEU A 107 19.84 -29.21 26.95
C LEU A 107 21.30 -28.70 26.96
N GLU A 108 21.88 -28.54 28.14
CA GLU A 108 23.27 -28.06 28.30
C GLU A 108 24.28 -28.91 27.49
N ASP A 109 23.99 -30.20 27.33
CA ASP A 109 24.81 -31.12 26.56
C ASP A 109 24.85 -30.78 25.05
N GLU A 110 23.73 -30.31 24.47
CA GLU A 110 23.67 -29.87 23.08
C GLU A 110 24.47 -28.57 22.88
N MET A 111 24.41 -27.66 23.85
CA MET A 111 25.20 -26.44 23.85
C MET A 111 26.71 -26.75 23.92
N VAL A 112 27.12 -27.64 24.83
CA VAL A 112 28.52 -28.07 24.95
C VAL A 112 29.00 -28.77 23.68
N TRP A 113 28.16 -29.61 23.08
CA TRP A 113 28.49 -30.28 21.82
C TRP A 113 28.66 -29.28 20.67
N ALA A 114 27.75 -28.32 20.52
CA ALA A 114 27.84 -27.26 19.52
C ALA A 114 29.10 -26.39 19.71
N MET A 115 29.45 -26.05 20.95
CA MET A 115 30.68 -25.30 21.27
C MET A 115 31.94 -26.08 20.87
N LYS A 116 32.00 -27.39 21.19
CA LYS A 116 33.12 -28.25 20.78
C LYS A 116 33.21 -28.38 19.26
N LEU A 117 32.08 -28.52 18.58
CA LEU A 117 32.04 -28.60 17.12
C LEU A 117 32.58 -27.31 16.48
N LEU A 118 32.19 -26.15 16.98
CA LEU A 118 32.69 -24.86 16.51
C LEU A 118 34.18 -24.65 16.80
N ALA A 119 34.65 -25.05 17.98
CA ALA A 119 36.08 -24.99 18.33
C ALA A 119 36.92 -25.86 17.37
N ASN A 120 36.51 -27.11 17.15
CA ASN A 120 37.21 -28.03 16.24
C ASN A 120 37.14 -27.56 14.77
N ARG A 121 36.02 -26.93 14.36
CA ARG A 121 35.86 -26.37 13.01
C ARG A 121 36.79 -25.18 12.76
N LEU A 122 37.13 -24.41 13.79
CA LEU A 122 38.09 -23.31 13.70
C LEU A 122 39.53 -23.82 13.66
N GLU A 123 39.88 -24.85 14.44
CA GLU A 123 41.21 -25.49 14.38
C GLU A 123 41.48 -26.10 12.99
N THR A 124 40.48 -26.74 12.39
CA THR A 124 40.61 -27.32 11.05
C THR A 124 40.81 -26.24 9.97
N GLN A 125 40.15 -25.08 10.10
CA GLN A 125 40.34 -23.94 9.20
C GLN A 125 41.70 -23.26 9.36
N VAL A 126 42.22 -23.17 10.59
CA VAL A 126 43.57 -22.63 10.83
C VAL A 126 44.64 -23.57 10.29
N LEU A 127 44.51 -24.89 10.47
CA LEU A 127 45.47 -25.87 9.94
C LEU A 127 45.52 -25.90 8.39
N MET A 128 44.38 -25.70 7.71
CA MET A 128 44.36 -25.61 6.24
C MET A 128 44.90 -24.27 5.70
N ALA A 129 45.05 -23.24 6.54
CA ALA A 129 45.62 -21.96 6.15
C ALA A 129 47.17 -21.91 6.26
N PHE A 130 47.79 -22.96 6.81
CA PHE A 130 49.24 -23.07 7.01
C PHE A 130 49.93 -24.11 6.10
N HIS A 131 49.28 -24.54 5.02
CA HIS A 131 49.87 -25.38 3.97
C HIS A 131 49.73 -24.72 2.59
#